data_AF-A0A933CD18-F1
#
_entry.id   AF-A0A933CD18-F1
#
_cell.length_a   1.000
_cell.length_b   1.000
_cell.length_c   1.000
_cell.angle_alpha   90.00
_cell.angle_beta   90.00
_cell.angle_gamma   90.00
#
_symmetry.space_group_name_H-M   'P 1'
#
loop_
_entity.id
_entity.type
_entity.pdbx_description
1 polymer ?
#
loop_
_entity_poly.entity_id
_entity_poly.type
_entity_poly.pdbx_seq_one_letter_code
_entity_poly.pdbx_strand_id
1 'polypeptide(L)'
;MPAEEENVPKERILAAGTAPAVRILTALALAHLAAALYAPLHASEEQSSQAAAPWGPKDWGVLVVGGPGSPQGGKPVAALRDGLKGKFPLEFAFGLADPREIQKGIDRLTARRVKKIVVVPLALSSQSDAMEETKYVLGLRKEPSAEFFKAGRNRSGYTTIKRVQTKLPVVMASALDEHPFLAEILAARAKELSERPAKERVLIVGRGSAAAADHELAQRQLAALARKVKALGGFAGAEALLLRDDAPEKARAQARAAMRKAVSAWSREGRVIVVPHLLTPDGFEREVRKTLDGVFHKWSGKTLLPDPRLSDWVEAKAREAADMPDMRLYKDAGRPIPPPERKRLLRLETEGYPDARAPRFSKPQAAAPPPAEPKLPEGEADAAAPARPSSADETAPADDEKQDQDPPQETPPAGGDPPRRGASE
;
A
#
# COMPACT_ATOMS: atom_id res chain seq x y z
N MET A 1 18.41 -66.04 6.20
CA MET A 1 19.20 -67.25 5.94
C MET A 1 19.61 -67.86 7.28
N PRO A 2 19.69 -69.19 7.42
CA PRO A 2 19.30 -70.25 6.45
C PRO A 2 17.80 -70.14 6.04
N ALA A 3 17.26 -70.72 4.95
CA ALA A 3 17.41 -72.03 4.27
C ALA A 3 16.63 -73.16 4.98
N GLU A 4 16.11 -74.21 4.32
CA GLU A 4 16.27 -74.74 2.94
C GLU A 4 14.91 -74.68 2.15
N GLU A 5 14.75 -74.81 0.81
CA GLU A 5 15.14 -75.88 -0.16
C GLU A 5 14.58 -77.27 0.25
N GLU A 6 13.87 -78.06 -0.56
CA GLU A 6 14.01 -78.57 -1.95
C GLU A 6 12.62 -79.04 -2.50
N ASN A 7 12.37 -79.56 -3.73
CA ASN A 7 12.93 -79.50 -5.11
C ASN A 7 11.90 -80.17 -6.08
N VAL A 8 12.13 -80.21 -7.40
CA VAL A 8 11.15 -80.55 -8.47
C VAL A 8 11.70 -81.57 -9.50
N PRO A 9 10.85 -82.47 -10.03
CA PRO A 9 10.89 -82.88 -11.46
C PRO A 9 9.54 -82.61 -12.16
N LYS A 10 9.45 -81.87 -13.30
CA LYS A 10 9.93 -82.16 -14.67
C LYS A 10 9.16 -83.32 -15.34
N GLU A 11 8.31 -83.03 -16.35
CA GLU A 11 8.57 -83.15 -17.81
C GLU A 11 8.75 -84.61 -18.30
N ARG A 12 8.18 -85.12 -19.42
CA ARG A 12 7.58 -84.60 -20.67
C ARG A 12 6.54 -85.63 -21.22
N ILE A 13 5.81 -85.45 -22.33
CA ILE A 13 6.17 -85.83 -23.73
C ILE A 13 5.00 -85.41 -24.70
N LEU A 14 5.26 -85.41 -26.01
CA LEU A 14 4.48 -84.79 -27.10
C LEU A 14 3.64 -85.78 -27.96
N ALA A 15 2.95 -85.24 -28.99
CA ALA A 15 2.42 -85.89 -30.22
C ALA A 15 1.02 -86.57 -30.16
N ALA A 16 0.24 -86.67 -31.25
CA ALA A 16 0.14 -85.89 -32.52
C ALA A 16 -1.11 -86.28 -33.36
N GLY A 17 -1.58 -85.39 -34.25
CA GLY A 17 -2.58 -85.68 -35.30
C GLY A 17 -4.04 -85.81 -34.82
N THR A 18 -5.07 -85.87 -35.68
CA THR A 18 -5.19 -85.69 -37.15
C THR A 18 -6.56 -85.08 -37.48
N ALA A 19 -6.79 -84.66 -38.73
CA ALA A 19 -8.10 -84.21 -39.23
C ALA A 19 -8.52 -84.98 -40.50
N PRO A 20 -9.83 -85.15 -40.73
CA PRO A 20 -10.38 -84.96 -42.06
C PRO A 20 -11.66 -84.10 -42.08
N ALA A 21 -12.03 -83.58 -43.25
CA ALA A 21 -13.23 -82.77 -43.48
C ALA A 21 -14.40 -83.59 -44.08
N VAL A 22 -15.58 -82.96 -44.29
CA VAL A 22 -16.38 -82.98 -45.56
C VAL A 22 -17.85 -82.49 -45.36
N ARG A 23 -18.38 -81.75 -46.36
CA ARG A 23 -19.72 -81.11 -46.53
C ARG A 23 -19.95 -79.82 -45.70
N ILE A 24 -20.31 -78.64 -46.22
CA ILE A 24 -20.96 -78.09 -47.46
C ILE A 24 -22.48 -77.86 -47.34
N LEU A 25 -22.87 -76.60 -47.64
CA LEU A 25 -24.22 -76.06 -47.93
C LEU A 25 -25.30 -76.07 -46.81
N THR A 26 -25.38 -74.97 -46.06
CA THR A 26 -26.52 -74.01 -46.16
C THR A 26 -26.22 -72.73 -45.37
N ALA A 27 -25.98 -71.61 -46.06
CA ALA A 27 -25.91 -70.27 -45.45
C ALA A 27 -26.21 -69.20 -46.50
N LEU A 28 -27.38 -68.54 -46.42
CA LEU A 28 -27.80 -67.49 -47.34
C LEU A 28 -28.37 -66.31 -46.54
N ALA A 29 -27.48 -65.61 -45.84
CA ALA A 29 -27.80 -64.44 -45.01
C ALA A 29 -26.53 -63.60 -44.75
N LEU A 30 -25.82 -63.14 -45.78
CA LEU A 30 -24.54 -62.44 -45.62
C LEU A 30 -24.39 -61.27 -46.61
N ALA A 31 -25.16 -60.19 -46.37
CA ALA A 31 -25.15 -59.00 -47.22
C ALA A 31 -25.34 -57.67 -46.46
N HIS A 32 -25.03 -57.57 -45.16
CA HIS A 32 -25.11 -56.29 -44.40
C HIS A 32 -24.16 -56.22 -43.16
N LEU A 33 -22.91 -56.70 -43.26
CA LEU A 33 -21.93 -56.56 -42.16
C LEU A 33 -20.45 -56.44 -42.62
N ALA A 34 -20.13 -55.44 -43.44
CA ALA A 34 -18.77 -55.23 -43.96
C ALA A 34 -18.40 -53.75 -44.21
N ALA A 35 -18.75 -52.83 -43.29
CA ALA A 35 -18.49 -51.39 -43.44
C ALA A 35 -18.14 -50.65 -42.12
N ALA A 36 -17.69 -51.38 -41.08
CA ALA A 36 -17.53 -50.83 -39.71
C ALA A 36 -16.19 -51.17 -39.04
N LEU A 37 -15.12 -51.39 -39.82
CA LEU A 37 -13.79 -51.78 -39.32
C LEU A 37 -12.62 -50.93 -39.86
N TYR A 38 -12.92 -49.72 -40.35
CA TYR A 38 -11.89 -48.74 -40.76
C TYR A 38 -12.24 -47.31 -40.31
N ALA A 39 -12.57 -47.16 -39.03
CA ALA A 39 -12.57 -45.88 -38.34
C ALA A 39 -11.19 -45.67 -37.67
N PRO A 40 -10.56 -44.48 -37.78
CA PRO A 40 -9.28 -44.22 -37.12
C PRO A 40 -9.43 -44.22 -35.59
N LEU A 41 -8.40 -44.69 -34.88
CA LEU A 41 -8.24 -44.43 -33.46
C LEU A 41 -7.93 -42.93 -33.23
N HIS A 42 -8.98 -42.10 -33.22
CA HIS A 42 -8.89 -40.82 -32.54
C HIS A 42 -8.78 -41.08 -31.04
N ALA A 43 -7.74 -40.52 -30.43
CA ALA A 43 -7.56 -40.59 -29.00
C ALA A 43 -8.79 -40.00 -28.29
N SER A 44 -9.25 -40.68 -27.24
CA SER A 44 -10.16 -40.08 -26.27
C SER A 44 -9.40 -39.00 -25.50
N GLU A 45 -9.33 -37.80 -26.07
CA GLU A 45 -8.90 -36.62 -25.31
C GLU A 45 -9.82 -36.51 -24.08
N GLU A 46 -9.22 -36.55 -22.89
CA GLU A 46 -9.96 -36.32 -21.66
C GLU A 46 -10.52 -34.90 -21.70
N GLN A 47 -11.83 -34.79 -21.99
CA GLN A 47 -12.64 -33.60 -21.76
C GLN A 47 -12.85 -33.37 -20.25
N SER A 48 -11.73 -33.36 -19.53
CA SER A 48 -11.55 -32.68 -18.25
C SER A 48 -12.11 -31.28 -18.40
N SER A 49 -13.25 -31.05 -17.74
CA SER A 49 -14.10 -29.89 -18.02
C SER A 49 -13.37 -28.58 -17.71
N GLN A 50 -12.80 -27.97 -18.75
CA GLN A 50 -12.28 -26.62 -18.69
C GLN A 50 -13.46 -25.67 -18.54
N ALA A 51 -13.89 -25.48 -17.29
CA ALA A 51 -14.78 -24.40 -16.91
C ALA A 51 -14.14 -23.09 -17.40
N ALA A 52 -14.65 -22.58 -18.53
CA ALA A 52 -14.13 -21.40 -19.19
C ALA A 52 -14.14 -20.27 -18.16
N ALA A 53 -12.94 -19.82 -17.78
CA ALA A 53 -12.82 -18.87 -16.69
C ALA A 53 -13.65 -17.62 -17.01
N PRO A 54 -14.48 -17.08 -16.09
CA PRO A 54 -15.64 -16.24 -16.40
C PRO A 54 -15.34 -14.85 -16.99
N TRP A 55 -14.08 -14.57 -17.30
CA TRP A 55 -13.59 -13.39 -17.99
C TRP A 55 -12.68 -13.90 -19.10
N GLY A 56 -12.82 -13.36 -20.32
CA GLY A 56 -12.24 -13.90 -21.57
C GLY A 56 -10.70 -13.81 -21.68
N PRO A 57 -10.13 -13.52 -22.86
CA PRO A 57 -8.67 -13.43 -23.02
C PRO A 57 -8.09 -12.35 -22.09
N LYS A 58 -7.19 -12.77 -21.18
CA LYS A 58 -6.64 -11.91 -20.12
C LYS A 58 -5.31 -11.30 -20.53
N ASP A 59 -5.36 -10.09 -21.07
CA ASP A 59 -4.15 -9.33 -21.37
C ASP A 59 -3.37 -8.96 -20.10
N TRP A 60 -4.00 -8.88 -18.94
CA TRP A 60 -3.34 -8.62 -17.66
C TRP A 60 -4.00 -9.31 -16.45
N GLY A 61 -3.25 -9.40 -15.37
CA GLY A 61 -3.69 -9.77 -14.02
C GLY A 61 -3.05 -8.88 -12.96
N VAL A 62 -3.69 -8.76 -11.80
CA VAL A 62 -3.32 -7.86 -10.72
C VAL A 62 -2.72 -8.60 -9.54
N LEU A 63 -1.56 -8.17 -9.09
CA LEU A 63 -0.94 -8.60 -7.86
C LEU A 63 -0.97 -7.45 -6.84
N VAL A 64 -1.83 -7.55 -5.83
CA VAL A 64 -1.81 -6.60 -4.71
C VAL A 64 -0.70 -7.03 -3.75
N VAL A 65 0.33 -6.20 -3.63
CA VAL A 65 1.46 -6.45 -2.71
C VAL A 65 1.30 -5.64 -1.43
N GLY A 66 1.64 -6.22 -0.29
CA GLY A 66 1.48 -5.58 1.02
C GLY A 66 0.32 -6.16 1.83
N GLY A 67 -0.32 -5.30 2.63
CA GLY A 67 -1.16 -5.77 3.73
C GLY A 67 -0.32 -6.28 4.92
N PRO A 68 -0.96 -6.90 5.92
CA PRO A 68 -0.41 -7.03 7.27
C PRO A 68 0.64 -8.15 7.38
N GLY A 69 1.71 -7.87 8.12
CA GLY A 69 2.61 -8.89 8.66
C GLY A 69 2.07 -9.55 9.94
N SER A 70 0.75 -9.48 10.19
CA SER A 70 0.09 -9.97 11.40
C SER A 70 -1.29 -10.58 11.07
N PRO A 71 -1.81 -11.52 11.89
CA PRO A 71 -3.15 -12.06 11.70
C PRO A 71 -4.27 -11.02 11.80
N GLN A 72 -4.03 -9.90 12.49
CA GLN A 72 -5.05 -8.94 12.91
C GLN A 72 -5.63 -8.14 11.72
N GLY A 73 -4.79 -7.80 10.74
CA GLY A 73 -5.24 -7.16 9.49
C GLY A 73 -5.88 -8.11 8.47
N GLY A 74 -5.94 -9.42 8.74
CA GLY A 74 -6.43 -10.42 7.79
C GLY A 74 -7.89 -10.22 7.38
N LYS A 75 -8.76 -9.83 8.32
CA LYS A 75 -10.18 -9.53 8.06
C LYS A 75 -10.35 -8.28 7.15
N PRO A 76 -9.72 -7.12 7.44
CA PRO A 76 -9.72 -5.97 6.52
C PRO A 76 -9.24 -6.27 5.09
N VAL A 77 -8.23 -7.14 4.92
CA VAL A 77 -7.75 -7.55 3.58
C VAL A 77 -8.68 -8.56 2.89
N ALA A 78 -9.43 -9.38 3.63
CA ALA A 78 -10.48 -10.22 3.05
C ALA A 78 -11.58 -9.35 2.42
N ALA A 79 -12.08 -8.34 3.13
CA ALA A 79 -13.07 -7.41 2.58
C ALA A 79 -12.59 -6.66 1.32
N LEU A 80 -11.31 -6.24 1.29
CA LEU A 80 -10.69 -5.66 0.08
C LEU A 80 -10.69 -6.65 -1.10
N ARG A 81 -10.39 -7.92 -0.84
CA ARG A 81 -10.41 -8.99 -1.86
C ARG A 81 -11.81 -9.25 -2.37
N ASP A 82 -12.81 -9.23 -1.50
CA ASP A 82 -14.21 -9.45 -1.86
C ASP A 82 -14.76 -8.29 -2.71
N GLY A 83 -14.42 -7.03 -2.38
CA GLY A 83 -14.73 -5.84 -3.21
C GLY A 83 -14.02 -5.80 -4.57
N LEU A 84 -13.05 -6.68 -4.81
CA LEU A 84 -12.35 -6.84 -6.09
C LEU A 84 -12.70 -8.15 -6.82
N LYS A 85 -13.51 -9.02 -6.20
CA LYS A 85 -13.96 -10.28 -6.79
C LYS A 85 -14.81 -9.99 -8.04
N GLY A 86 -14.55 -10.72 -9.12
CA GLY A 86 -15.23 -10.50 -10.41
C GLY A 86 -14.53 -9.54 -11.37
N LYS A 87 -13.61 -8.68 -10.90
CA LYS A 87 -13.11 -7.55 -11.69
C LYS A 87 -11.95 -7.89 -12.64
N PHE A 88 -10.99 -8.72 -12.20
CA PHE A 88 -9.80 -9.12 -12.97
C PHE A 88 -9.08 -10.31 -12.29
N PRO A 89 -8.09 -10.96 -12.95
CA PRO A 89 -7.25 -11.98 -12.33
C PRO A 89 -6.45 -11.43 -11.15
N LEU A 90 -7.02 -11.50 -9.95
CA LEU A 90 -6.46 -10.95 -8.73
C LEU A 90 -5.70 -12.00 -7.91
N GLU A 91 -4.51 -11.63 -7.44
CA GLU A 91 -3.72 -12.33 -6.43
C GLU A 91 -3.24 -11.34 -5.35
N PHE A 92 -2.93 -11.86 -4.16
CA PHE A 92 -2.31 -11.10 -3.07
C PHE A 92 -0.96 -11.70 -2.70
N ALA A 93 -0.01 -10.84 -2.32
CA ALA A 93 1.27 -11.18 -1.72
C ALA A 93 1.48 -10.37 -0.44
N PHE A 94 1.61 -11.06 0.70
CA PHE A 94 1.74 -10.41 2.00
C PHE A 94 3.13 -9.84 2.22
N GLY A 95 3.19 -8.60 2.71
CA GLY A 95 4.44 -7.83 2.84
C GLY A 95 4.86 -7.21 1.50
N LEU A 96 5.20 -5.91 1.54
CA LEU A 96 5.45 -5.12 0.32
C LEU A 96 6.69 -5.59 -0.46
N ALA A 97 7.69 -6.16 0.23
CA ALA A 97 8.98 -6.53 -0.32
C ALA A 97 9.38 -8.00 -0.02
N ASP A 98 8.41 -8.90 0.20
CA ASP A 98 8.72 -10.33 0.37
C ASP A 98 8.84 -11.02 -1.01
N PRO A 99 10.05 -11.46 -1.43
CA PRO A 99 10.24 -12.06 -2.74
C PRO A 99 9.56 -13.42 -2.89
N ARG A 100 9.26 -14.13 -1.79
CA ARG A 100 8.60 -15.45 -1.81
C ARG A 100 7.10 -15.28 -2.02
N GLU A 101 6.46 -14.36 -1.30
CA GLU A 101 5.03 -14.09 -1.48
C GLU A 101 4.74 -13.44 -2.85
N ILE A 102 5.58 -12.51 -3.29
CA ILE A 102 5.46 -11.90 -4.61
C ILE A 102 5.65 -12.96 -5.71
N GLN A 103 6.65 -13.85 -5.60
CA GLN A 103 6.82 -14.97 -6.54
C GLN A 103 5.58 -15.88 -6.58
N LYS A 104 5.06 -16.33 -5.43
CA LYS A 104 3.85 -17.16 -5.37
C LYS A 104 2.64 -16.49 -6.05
N GLY A 105 2.49 -15.17 -5.91
CA GLY A 105 1.43 -14.42 -6.59
C GLY A 105 1.64 -14.38 -8.12
N ILE A 106 2.87 -14.12 -8.56
CA ILE A 106 3.28 -14.16 -9.98
C ILE A 106 3.04 -15.54 -10.60
N ASP A 107 3.36 -16.61 -9.89
CA ASP A 107 3.18 -17.99 -10.37
C ASP A 107 1.70 -18.31 -10.56
N ARG A 108 0.84 -17.93 -9.61
CA ARG A 108 -0.62 -18.13 -9.71
C ARG A 108 -1.26 -17.28 -10.81
N LEU A 109 -0.80 -16.04 -11.03
CA LEU A 109 -1.22 -15.24 -12.20
C LEU A 109 -0.77 -15.87 -13.52
N THR A 110 0.46 -16.39 -13.58
CA THR A 110 1.02 -17.03 -14.77
C THR A 110 0.26 -18.32 -15.12
N ALA A 111 -0.08 -19.14 -14.11
CA ALA A 111 -0.93 -20.33 -14.28
C ALA A 111 -2.35 -19.97 -14.80
N ARG A 112 -2.86 -18.78 -14.45
CA ARG A 112 -4.13 -18.23 -14.95
C ARG A 112 -4.02 -17.59 -16.35
N ARG A 113 -2.89 -17.79 -17.05
CA ARG A 113 -2.59 -17.42 -18.44
C ARG A 113 -2.75 -15.92 -18.76
N VAL A 114 -2.38 -15.04 -17.82
CA VAL A 114 -2.35 -13.59 -18.07
C VAL A 114 -1.13 -13.18 -18.90
N LYS A 115 -1.23 -12.17 -19.77
CA LYS A 115 -0.09 -11.71 -20.61
C LYS A 115 0.81 -10.66 -19.96
N LYS A 116 0.31 -9.89 -18.99
CA LYS A 116 1.02 -8.83 -18.22
C LYS A 116 0.66 -8.93 -16.73
N ILE A 117 1.58 -8.55 -15.84
CA ILE A 117 1.34 -8.46 -14.39
C ILE A 117 1.33 -7.00 -13.97
N VAL A 118 0.22 -6.56 -13.39
CA VAL A 118 0.02 -5.23 -12.81
C VAL A 118 0.16 -5.33 -11.29
N VAL A 119 1.23 -4.76 -10.74
CA VAL A 119 1.45 -4.74 -9.30
C VAL A 119 0.85 -3.48 -8.70
N VAL A 120 -0.05 -3.63 -7.72
CA VAL A 120 -0.64 -2.51 -6.97
C VAL A 120 -0.12 -2.55 -5.53
N PRO A 121 0.71 -1.59 -5.09
CA PRO A 121 1.26 -1.58 -3.75
C PRO A 121 0.26 -1.02 -2.74
N LEU A 122 -0.22 -1.88 -1.84
CA LEU A 122 -1.09 -1.52 -0.71
C LEU A 122 -0.27 -0.80 0.37
N ALA A 123 0.13 0.44 0.07
CA ALA A 123 0.97 1.31 0.88
C ALA A 123 0.41 2.74 0.92
N LEU A 124 0.78 3.50 1.97
CA LEU A 124 0.36 4.89 2.15
C LEU A 124 1.21 5.89 1.34
N SER A 125 2.42 5.50 0.92
CA SER A 125 3.37 6.36 0.21
C SER A 125 4.19 5.56 -0.80
N SER A 126 4.30 6.08 -2.03
CA SER A 126 5.22 5.59 -3.07
C SER A 126 6.69 5.90 -2.74
N GLN A 127 6.92 6.84 -1.82
CA GLN A 127 8.22 7.23 -1.29
C GLN A 127 8.46 6.52 0.05
N SER A 128 9.05 5.33 -0.01
CA SER A 128 9.56 4.59 1.15
C SER A 128 10.56 3.51 0.72
N ASP A 129 11.47 3.11 1.61
CA ASP A 129 12.43 2.03 1.32
C ASP A 129 11.77 0.68 1.03
N ALA A 130 10.59 0.44 1.61
CA ALA A 130 9.78 -0.71 1.25
C ALA A 130 9.42 -0.70 -0.24
N MET A 131 9.04 0.46 -0.81
CA MET A 131 8.75 0.60 -2.26
C MET A 131 10.00 0.49 -3.12
N GLU A 132 11.13 1.03 -2.67
CA GLU A 132 12.39 0.86 -3.39
C GLU A 132 12.86 -0.61 -3.38
N GLU A 133 12.62 -1.35 -2.32
CA GLU A 133 12.89 -2.79 -2.28
C GLU A 133 11.88 -3.60 -3.10
N THR A 134 10.58 -3.26 -3.08
CA THR A 134 9.57 -3.84 -4.01
C THR A 134 10.03 -3.68 -5.47
N LYS A 135 10.46 -2.47 -5.86
CA LYS A 135 10.98 -2.19 -7.20
C LYS A 135 12.24 -3.01 -7.52
N TYR A 136 13.15 -3.21 -6.55
CA TYR A 136 14.32 -4.07 -6.76
C TYR A 136 13.90 -5.53 -6.99
N VAL A 137 13.06 -6.08 -6.09
CA VAL A 137 12.54 -7.47 -6.13
C VAL A 137 11.80 -7.78 -7.44
N LEU A 138 10.99 -6.84 -7.92
CA LEU A 138 10.27 -6.98 -9.20
C LEU A 138 11.19 -6.86 -10.44
N GLY A 139 12.39 -6.29 -10.29
CA GLY A 139 13.33 -6.05 -11.40
C GLY A 139 13.13 -4.70 -12.11
N LEU A 140 12.54 -3.71 -11.44
CA LEU A 140 12.33 -2.34 -11.95
C LEU A 140 13.56 -1.44 -11.71
N ARG A 141 14.45 -1.79 -10.77
CA ARG A 141 15.72 -1.06 -10.50
C ARG A 141 16.91 -1.99 -10.24
N LYS A 142 18.12 -1.51 -10.55
CA LYS A 142 19.38 -2.30 -10.59
C LYS A 142 19.88 -2.75 -9.22
N GLU A 143 19.85 -1.85 -8.25
CA GLU A 143 20.41 -2.00 -6.91
C GLU A 143 19.26 -1.81 -5.90
N PRO A 144 19.27 -2.46 -4.72
CA PRO A 144 18.29 -2.23 -3.63
C PRO A 144 18.49 -0.85 -2.99
N SER A 145 17.73 -0.47 -1.96
CA SER A 145 17.97 0.81 -1.26
C SER A 145 19.18 0.74 -0.32
N ALA A 146 19.66 1.89 0.17
CA ALA A 146 20.71 1.91 1.20
C ALA A 146 20.15 1.51 2.58
N GLU A 147 18.93 1.96 2.92
CA GLU A 147 18.26 1.60 4.18
C GLU A 147 17.88 0.13 4.24
N PHE A 148 17.68 -0.53 3.10
CA PHE A 148 17.58 -1.99 3.02
C PHE A 148 18.77 -2.64 3.72
N PHE A 149 20.01 -2.38 3.29
CA PHE A 149 21.19 -3.00 3.91
C PHE A 149 21.33 -2.68 5.41
N LYS A 150 21.00 -1.44 5.82
CA LYS A 150 20.97 -1.04 7.24
C LYS A 150 19.99 -1.89 8.06
N ALA A 151 18.77 -2.08 7.57
CA ALA A 151 17.74 -2.90 8.22
C ALA A 151 18.07 -4.40 8.21
N GLY A 152 19.06 -4.83 7.42
CA GLY A 152 19.43 -6.22 7.23
C GLY A 152 20.21 -6.90 8.34
N ARG A 153 20.83 -6.12 9.25
CA ARG A 153 21.78 -6.64 10.26
C ARG A 153 21.19 -7.67 11.22
N ASN A 154 19.86 -7.65 11.43
CA ASN A 154 19.15 -8.49 12.41
C ASN A 154 18.24 -9.58 11.78
N ARG A 155 18.38 -9.90 10.49
CA ARG A 155 17.56 -10.94 9.82
C ARG A 155 18.42 -11.95 9.08
N SER A 156 18.30 -13.24 9.43
CA SER A 156 19.01 -14.30 8.72
C SER A 156 18.56 -14.39 7.25
N GLY A 157 19.52 -14.53 6.32
CA GLY A 157 19.29 -14.59 4.88
C GLY A 157 19.22 -13.24 4.14
N TYR A 158 19.24 -12.10 4.83
CA TYR A 158 19.01 -10.77 4.24
C TYR A 158 19.99 -10.39 3.12
N THR A 159 21.21 -10.92 3.16
CA THR A 159 22.24 -10.67 2.13
C THR A 159 21.90 -11.27 0.76
N THR A 160 20.81 -12.02 0.63
CA THR A 160 20.51 -12.89 -0.52
C THR A 160 19.08 -12.70 -1.04
N ILE A 161 18.51 -11.49 -0.98
CA ILE A 161 17.24 -11.21 -1.67
C ILE A 161 17.42 -11.35 -3.19
N LYS A 162 16.64 -12.28 -3.73
CA LYS A 162 16.53 -12.61 -5.14
C LYS A 162 15.39 -11.81 -5.75
N ARG A 163 15.55 -11.43 -7.02
CA ARG A 163 14.41 -10.96 -7.82
C ARG A 163 13.45 -12.09 -8.13
N VAL A 164 12.22 -11.72 -8.45
CA VAL A 164 11.22 -12.66 -8.96
C VAL A 164 11.55 -13.12 -10.38
N GLN A 165 11.25 -14.38 -10.64
CA GLN A 165 11.40 -15.04 -11.93
C GLN A 165 10.07 -15.04 -12.66
N THR A 166 10.03 -14.38 -13.82
CA THR A 166 8.93 -14.43 -14.78
C THR A 166 9.43 -14.07 -16.17
N LYS A 167 8.68 -14.47 -17.20
CA LYS A 167 8.84 -13.99 -18.59
C LYS A 167 7.82 -12.91 -18.95
N LEU A 168 6.77 -12.72 -18.15
CA LEU A 168 5.72 -11.74 -18.40
C LEU A 168 6.23 -10.31 -18.14
N PRO A 169 5.78 -9.31 -18.92
CA PRO A 169 5.87 -7.89 -18.57
C PRO A 169 5.33 -7.60 -17.16
N VAL A 170 6.02 -6.71 -16.44
CA VAL A 170 5.62 -6.26 -15.10
C VAL A 170 5.58 -4.73 -15.04
N VAL A 171 4.47 -4.19 -14.57
CA VAL A 171 4.27 -2.78 -14.23
C VAL A 171 3.96 -2.67 -12.74
N MET A 172 4.37 -1.57 -12.09
CA MET A 172 3.96 -1.26 -10.72
C MET A 172 3.27 0.10 -10.67
N ALA A 173 2.03 0.12 -10.19
CA ALA A 173 1.26 1.35 -9.97
C ALA A 173 1.81 2.17 -8.80
N SER A 174 1.34 3.42 -8.66
CA SER A 174 1.59 4.21 -7.45
C SER A 174 0.89 3.60 -6.23
N ALA A 175 1.39 3.95 -5.04
CA ALA A 175 0.69 3.77 -3.78
C ALA A 175 -0.51 4.73 -3.65
N LEU A 176 -1.10 4.80 -2.45
CA LEU A 176 -2.25 5.68 -2.17
C LEU A 176 -1.86 7.17 -2.19
N ASP A 177 -0.66 7.53 -1.71
CA ASP A 177 -0.10 8.88 -1.73
C ASP A 177 -1.12 9.96 -1.27
N GLU A 178 -1.37 11.01 -2.07
CA GLU A 178 -2.32 12.09 -1.74
C GLU A 178 -3.75 11.87 -2.27
N HIS A 179 -4.12 10.64 -2.66
CA HIS A 179 -5.40 10.33 -3.31
C HIS A 179 -6.62 10.83 -2.50
N PRO A 180 -7.65 11.46 -3.13
CA PRO A 180 -8.76 12.10 -2.42
C PRO A 180 -9.43 11.24 -1.34
N PHE A 181 -9.67 9.96 -1.66
CA PHE A 181 -10.23 8.98 -0.72
C PHE A 181 -9.50 8.92 0.64
N LEU A 182 -8.18 9.17 0.71
CA LEU A 182 -7.47 9.17 1.99
C LEU A 182 -8.03 10.25 2.94
N ALA A 183 -8.33 11.44 2.44
CA ALA A 183 -8.95 12.50 3.22
C ALA A 183 -10.42 12.17 3.58
N GLU A 184 -11.18 11.64 2.63
CA GLU A 184 -12.59 11.32 2.84
C GLU A 184 -12.80 10.14 3.80
N ILE A 185 -11.94 9.12 3.77
CA ILE A 185 -12.00 7.97 4.68
C ILE A 185 -11.66 8.44 6.09
N LEU A 186 -10.62 9.26 6.28
CA LEU A 186 -10.27 9.80 7.60
C LEU A 186 -11.36 10.75 8.13
N ALA A 187 -11.98 11.56 7.27
CA ALA A 187 -13.13 12.39 7.63
C ALA A 187 -14.36 11.54 8.00
N ALA A 188 -14.61 10.42 7.31
CA ALA A 188 -15.65 9.46 7.66
C ALA A 188 -15.37 8.78 9.02
N ARG A 189 -14.14 8.26 9.24
CA ARG A 189 -13.71 7.67 10.52
C ARG A 189 -13.80 8.64 11.70
N ALA A 190 -13.59 9.94 11.47
CA ALA A 190 -13.83 10.97 12.46
C ALA A 190 -15.33 11.22 12.69
N LYS A 191 -16.14 11.31 11.61
CA LYS A 191 -17.60 11.48 11.68
C LYS A 191 -18.31 10.32 12.39
N GLU A 192 -17.80 9.09 12.28
CA GLU A 192 -18.27 7.92 13.06
C GLU A 192 -18.18 8.09 14.60
N LEU A 193 -17.41 9.08 15.09
CA LEU A 193 -17.20 9.37 16.52
C LEU A 193 -17.68 10.78 16.93
N SER A 194 -18.31 11.49 15.99
CA SER A 194 -18.68 12.90 16.08
C SER A 194 -20.14 13.06 16.50
N GLU A 195 -20.41 14.04 17.37
CA GLU A 195 -21.77 14.49 17.68
C GLU A 195 -22.00 15.92 17.18
N ARG A 196 -20.97 16.78 17.25
CA ARG A 196 -21.04 18.19 16.88
C ARG A 196 -19.72 18.62 16.22
N PRO A 197 -19.50 18.33 14.90
CA PRO A 197 -18.23 18.58 14.22
C PRO A 197 -17.66 19.99 14.46
N ALA A 198 -18.51 21.03 14.37
CA ALA A 198 -18.12 22.43 14.56
C ALA A 198 -17.67 22.79 15.99
N LYS A 199 -17.75 21.87 16.95
CA LYS A 199 -17.22 22.00 18.33
C LYS A 199 -16.20 20.91 18.68
N GLU A 200 -15.69 20.20 17.67
CA GLU A 200 -14.81 19.04 17.82
C GLU A 200 -13.52 19.21 17.02
N ARG A 201 -12.40 18.74 17.58
CA ARG A 201 -11.08 18.77 16.93
C ARG A 201 -10.61 17.35 16.59
N VAL A 202 -10.05 17.15 15.40
CA VAL A 202 -9.53 15.85 14.94
C VAL A 202 -8.01 15.79 15.01
N LEU A 203 -7.47 14.73 15.62
CA LEU A 203 -6.05 14.40 15.53
C LEU A 203 -5.86 13.16 14.64
N ILE A 204 -5.17 13.34 13.52
CA ILE A 204 -4.73 12.24 12.66
C ILE A 204 -3.38 11.72 13.21
N VAL A 205 -3.30 10.44 13.54
CA VAL A 205 -2.10 9.85 14.16
C VAL A 205 -1.48 8.79 13.26
N GLY A 206 -0.22 9.00 12.84
CA GLY A 206 0.53 8.10 11.98
C GLY A 206 1.92 7.74 12.48
N ARG A 207 2.62 6.87 11.76
CA ARG A 207 4.04 6.54 11.97
C ARG A 207 4.93 7.54 11.20
N GLY A 208 5.96 8.07 11.86
CA GLY A 208 6.97 8.94 11.25
C GLY A 208 8.37 8.31 11.28
N SER A 209 9.24 8.75 10.37
CA SER A 209 10.57 8.17 10.19
C SER A 209 11.50 8.35 11.40
N ALA A 210 12.49 7.45 11.50
CA ALA A 210 13.65 7.62 12.34
C ALA A 210 14.49 8.82 11.91
N ALA A 211 14.68 9.02 10.59
CA ALA A 211 15.37 10.18 10.03
C ALA A 211 14.54 11.47 10.20
N ALA A 212 15.22 12.60 10.44
CA ALA A 212 14.56 13.88 10.72
C ALA A 212 13.87 14.48 9.48
N ALA A 213 14.58 14.56 8.34
CA ALA A 213 14.07 15.16 7.11
C ALA A 213 12.80 14.45 6.60
N ASP A 214 12.79 13.12 6.61
CA ASP A 214 11.64 12.32 6.18
C ASP A 214 10.45 12.47 7.14
N HIS A 215 10.71 12.52 8.45
CA HIS A 215 9.68 12.78 9.45
C HIS A 215 9.04 14.15 9.24
N GLU A 216 9.83 15.20 8.98
CA GLU A 216 9.31 16.52 8.64
C GLU A 216 8.54 16.56 7.32
N LEU A 217 9.01 15.83 6.29
CA LEU A 217 8.31 15.74 5.00
C LEU A 217 6.94 15.08 5.18
N ALA A 218 6.89 13.93 5.84
CA ALA A 218 5.65 13.23 6.18
C ALA A 218 4.74 14.11 7.07
N GLN A 219 5.30 14.82 8.04
CA GLN A 219 4.55 15.74 8.92
C GLN A 219 3.93 16.90 8.12
N ARG A 220 4.64 17.46 7.12
CA ARG A 220 4.10 18.49 6.21
C ARG A 220 2.98 17.94 5.31
N GLN A 221 3.16 16.74 4.76
CA GLN A 221 2.14 16.06 3.92
C GLN A 221 0.88 15.72 4.73
N LEU A 222 1.01 15.12 5.91
CA LEU A 222 -0.14 14.81 6.76
C LEU A 222 -0.81 16.09 7.33
N ALA A 223 -0.07 17.19 7.52
CA ALA A 223 -0.69 18.48 7.87
C ALA A 223 -1.56 19.04 6.72
N ALA A 224 -1.19 18.82 5.45
CA ALA A 224 -2.06 19.13 4.32
C ALA A 224 -3.29 18.21 4.26
N LEU A 225 -3.11 16.92 4.53
CA LEU A 225 -4.21 15.96 4.65
C LEU A 225 -5.19 16.34 5.79
N ALA A 226 -4.69 16.78 6.94
CA ALA A 226 -5.51 17.25 8.05
C ALA A 226 -6.39 18.45 7.68
N ARG A 227 -5.88 19.39 6.87
CA ARG A 227 -6.70 20.50 6.35
C ARG A 227 -7.84 20.01 5.44
N LYS A 228 -7.59 19.02 4.57
CA LYS A 228 -8.63 18.35 3.77
C LYS A 228 -9.68 17.67 4.68
N VAL A 229 -9.24 16.96 5.72
CA VAL A 229 -10.13 16.30 6.72
C VAL A 229 -10.96 17.31 7.52
N LYS A 230 -10.40 18.46 7.93
CA LYS A 230 -11.16 19.54 8.58
C LYS A 230 -12.34 19.98 7.71
N ALA A 231 -12.06 20.29 6.43
CA ALA A 231 -13.05 20.80 5.49
C ALA A 231 -14.14 19.77 5.18
N LEU A 232 -13.77 18.54 4.79
CA LEU A 232 -14.72 17.44 4.51
C LEU A 232 -15.53 17.03 5.76
N GLY A 233 -14.97 17.23 6.94
CA GLY A 233 -15.60 16.93 8.22
C GLY A 233 -16.55 18.01 8.73
N GLY A 234 -16.28 19.29 8.46
CA GLY A 234 -16.91 20.41 9.16
C GLY A 234 -16.36 20.59 10.58
N PHE A 235 -15.13 20.15 10.85
CA PHE A 235 -14.53 20.15 12.19
C PHE A 235 -14.02 21.53 12.61
N ALA A 236 -14.06 21.84 13.92
CA ALA A 236 -13.52 23.10 14.46
C ALA A 236 -12.01 23.24 14.15
N GLY A 237 -11.27 22.14 14.22
CA GLY A 237 -9.87 22.04 13.83
C GLY A 237 -9.48 20.62 13.46
N ALA A 238 -8.42 20.46 12.68
CA ALA A 238 -7.76 19.17 12.54
C ALA A 238 -6.26 19.37 12.30
N GLU A 239 -5.44 18.53 12.92
CA GLU A 239 -4.00 18.43 12.68
C GLU A 239 -3.60 16.97 12.57
N ALA A 240 -2.32 16.73 12.24
CA ALA A 240 -1.73 15.40 12.28
C ALA A 240 -0.47 15.41 13.13
N LEU A 241 -0.19 14.31 13.83
CA LEU A 241 1.05 14.11 14.56
C LEU A 241 1.58 12.69 14.36
N LEU A 242 2.90 12.59 14.19
CA LEU A 242 3.59 11.35 13.87
C LEU A 242 4.41 10.83 15.07
N LEU A 243 4.11 9.61 15.53
CA LEU A 243 4.97 8.90 16.48
C LEU A 243 6.15 8.26 15.74
N ARG A 244 7.34 8.32 16.34
CA ARG A 244 8.62 7.92 15.72
C ARG A 244 9.22 6.70 16.44
N ASP A 245 8.50 5.59 16.49
CA ASP A 245 8.85 4.45 17.37
C ASP A 245 10.27 3.88 17.16
N ASP A 246 10.78 3.97 15.92
CA ASP A 246 12.12 3.50 15.53
C ASP A 246 13.23 4.56 15.67
N ALA A 247 12.91 5.77 16.15
CA ALA A 247 13.89 6.85 16.33
C ALA A 247 14.68 6.75 17.66
N PRO A 248 15.80 7.49 17.82
CA PRO A 248 16.47 7.63 19.11
C PRO A 248 15.54 8.14 20.21
N GLU A 249 15.74 7.69 21.45
CA GLU A 249 14.80 7.85 22.57
C GLU A 249 14.30 9.29 22.77
N LYS A 250 15.19 10.28 22.72
CA LYS A 250 14.85 11.71 22.82
C LYS A 250 13.76 12.13 21.81
N ALA A 251 13.86 11.68 20.56
CA ALA A 251 12.88 11.97 19.52
C ALA A 251 11.54 11.24 19.74
N ARG A 252 11.58 10.04 20.33
CA ARG A 252 10.37 9.28 20.71
C ARG A 252 9.62 9.96 21.84
N ALA A 253 10.35 10.35 22.89
CA ALA A 253 9.82 11.09 24.02
C ALA A 253 9.22 12.43 23.58
N GLN A 254 9.93 13.19 22.72
CA GLN A 254 9.44 14.45 22.16
C GLN A 254 8.14 14.27 21.34
N ALA A 255 8.07 13.28 20.44
CA ALA A 255 6.86 13.02 19.66
C ALA A 255 5.64 12.64 20.55
N ARG A 256 5.87 11.78 21.55
CA ARG A 256 4.83 11.35 22.50
C ARG A 256 4.38 12.50 23.42
N ALA A 257 5.31 13.32 23.89
CA ALA A 257 5.02 14.51 24.70
C ALA A 257 4.26 15.59 23.91
N ALA A 258 4.62 15.84 22.66
CA ALA A 258 3.92 16.78 21.77
C ALA A 258 2.47 16.33 21.52
N MET A 259 2.27 15.04 21.23
CA MET A 259 0.93 14.44 21.07
C MET A 259 0.09 14.56 22.34
N ARG A 260 0.65 14.19 23.49
CA ARG A 260 -0.04 14.31 24.79
C ARG A 260 -0.42 15.77 25.08
N LYS A 261 0.52 16.72 24.88
CA LYS A 261 0.28 18.17 25.06
C LYS A 261 -0.86 18.69 24.17
N ALA A 262 -0.90 18.31 22.90
CA ALA A 262 -1.94 18.77 21.96
C ALA A 262 -3.33 18.28 22.39
N VAL A 263 -3.49 16.98 22.64
CA VAL A 263 -4.79 16.42 23.07
C VAL A 263 -5.20 16.95 24.45
N SER A 264 -4.27 17.08 25.41
CA SER A 264 -4.54 17.66 26.73
C SER A 264 -4.85 19.17 26.72
N ALA A 265 -4.46 19.90 25.67
CA ALA A 265 -4.90 21.28 25.48
C ALA A 265 -6.33 21.32 24.94
N TRP A 266 -6.58 20.68 23.80
CA TRP A 266 -7.88 20.70 23.13
C TRP A 266 -9.01 20.05 23.92
N SER A 267 -8.72 19.04 24.75
CA SER A 267 -9.71 18.41 25.65
C SER A 267 -10.26 19.35 26.73
N ARG A 268 -9.70 20.56 26.90
CA ARG A 268 -10.26 21.64 27.72
C ARG A 268 -11.18 22.57 26.92
N GLU A 269 -10.98 22.68 25.61
CA GLU A 269 -11.80 23.50 24.70
C GLU A 269 -13.05 22.75 24.20
N GLY A 270 -12.95 21.43 24.06
CA GLY A 270 -14.01 20.60 23.50
C GLY A 270 -13.60 19.14 23.36
N ARG A 271 -14.36 18.37 22.56
CA ARG A 271 -14.07 16.95 22.34
C ARG A 271 -12.99 16.76 21.27
N VAL A 272 -11.99 15.95 21.59
CA VAL A 272 -10.96 15.50 20.64
C VAL A 272 -11.30 14.12 20.10
N ILE A 273 -11.25 13.96 18.78
CA ILE A 273 -11.43 12.69 18.07
C ILE A 273 -10.08 12.31 17.45
N VAL A 274 -9.59 11.12 17.76
CA VAL A 274 -8.27 10.64 17.32
C VAL A 274 -8.45 9.50 16.31
N VAL A 275 -7.80 9.60 15.15
CA VAL A 275 -7.99 8.68 14.01
C VAL A 275 -6.64 8.14 13.50
N PRO A 276 -6.47 6.82 13.32
CA PRO A 276 -5.23 6.24 12.82
C PRO A 276 -5.03 6.46 11.31
N HIS A 277 -3.87 7.01 10.94
CA HIS A 277 -3.33 6.99 9.58
C HIS A 277 -2.61 5.66 9.31
N LEU A 278 -3.40 4.58 9.23
CA LEU A 278 -2.96 3.20 9.00
C LEU A 278 -3.84 2.54 7.94
N LEU A 279 -3.27 1.73 7.04
CA LEU A 279 -4.05 0.93 6.09
C LEU A 279 -4.79 -0.23 6.77
N THR A 280 -4.09 -0.98 7.63
CA THR A 280 -4.59 -2.16 8.36
C THR A 280 -4.07 -2.16 9.79
N PRO A 281 -4.74 -2.84 10.75
CA PRO A 281 -4.22 -3.01 12.10
C PRO A 281 -2.87 -3.73 12.12
N ASP A 282 -1.86 -3.09 12.71
CA ASP A 282 -0.49 -3.61 12.87
C ASP A 282 -0.05 -3.69 14.36
N GLY A 283 -0.80 -3.05 15.27
CA GLY A 283 -0.47 -2.92 16.69
C GLY A 283 0.04 -1.54 17.10
N PHE A 284 0.23 -0.61 16.17
CA PHE A 284 0.53 0.81 16.44
C PHE A 284 -0.52 1.45 17.36
N GLU A 285 -1.77 0.99 17.27
CA GLU A 285 -2.89 1.42 18.10
C GLU A 285 -2.62 1.29 19.60
N ARG A 286 -1.76 0.34 20.00
CA ARG A 286 -1.33 0.19 21.40
C ARG A 286 -0.41 1.33 21.83
N GLU A 287 0.50 1.78 20.98
CA GLU A 287 1.41 2.89 21.27
C GLU A 287 0.69 4.25 21.26
N VAL A 288 -0.32 4.42 20.40
CA VAL A 288 -1.21 5.59 20.45
C VAL A 288 -2.00 5.61 21.76
N ARG A 289 -2.66 4.50 22.13
CA ARG A 289 -3.39 4.37 23.41
C ARG A 289 -2.47 4.63 24.62
N LYS A 290 -1.29 4.02 24.65
CA LYS A 290 -0.29 4.21 25.72
C LYS A 290 0.22 5.66 25.82
N THR A 291 0.30 6.38 24.70
CA THR A 291 0.72 7.80 24.68
C THR A 291 -0.37 8.73 25.22
N LEU A 292 -1.64 8.42 24.93
CA LEU A 292 -2.81 9.20 25.33
C LEU A 292 -3.53 8.67 26.58
N ASP A 293 -2.92 7.73 27.31
CA ASP A 293 -3.49 7.14 28.52
C ASP A 293 -3.79 8.22 29.59
N GLY A 294 -4.96 8.16 30.22
CA GLY A 294 -5.44 9.21 31.14
C GLY A 294 -5.70 10.58 30.51
N VAL A 295 -5.76 10.72 29.17
CA VAL A 295 -6.17 11.96 28.49
C VAL A 295 -7.55 11.78 27.84
N PHE A 296 -8.47 12.72 28.03
CA PHE A 296 -9.82 12.62 27.49
C PHE A 296 -9.85 12.79 25.97
N HIS A 297 -10.24 11.72 25.26
CA HIS A 297 -10.41 11.71 23.80
C HIS A 297 -11.37 10.59 23.34
N LYS A 298 -11.86 10.66 22.10
CA LYS A 298 -12.55 9.55 21.42
C LYS A 298 -11.58 8.83 20.47
N TRP A 299 -11.59 7.50 20.48
CA TRP A 299 -10.78 6.65 19.60
C TRP A 299 -11.50 5.35 19.30
N SER A 300 -11.67 5.01 18.01
CA SER A 300 -12.18 3.70 17.58
C SER A 300 -11.07 2.71 17.26
N GLY A 301 -9.91 3.21 16.82
CA GLY A 301 -8.84 2.39 16.22
C GLY A 301 -9.19 1.82 14.84
N LYS A 302 -10.30 2.24 14.21
CA LYS A 302 -10.65 1.82 12.85
C LYS A 302 -9.67 2.42 11.85
N THR A 303 -8.93 1.56 11.16
CA THR A 303 -7.99 1.90 10.08
C THR A 303 -8.73 2.27 8.79
N LEU A 304 -7.98 2.58 7.72
CA LEU A 304 -8.57 2.89 6.42
C LEU A 304 -9.36 1.68 5.87
N LEU A 305 -8.73 0.50 5.74
CA LEU A 305 -9.49 -0.72 5.44
C LEU A 305 -10.40 -1.10 6.63
N PRO A 306 -11.60 -1.64 6.39
CA PRO A 306 -12.14 -2.12 5.10
C PRO A 306 -13.06 -1.10 4.38
N ASP A 307 -12.70 0.18 4.26
CA ASP A 307 -13.50 1.12 3.46
C ASP A 307 -13.53 0.72 1.96
N PRO A 308 -14.72 0.59 1.33
CA PRO A 308 -14.86 0.07 -0.04
C PRO A 308 -14.19 0.94 -1.11
N ARG A 309 -13.98 2.24 -0.85
CA ARG A 309 -13.22 3.13 -1.76
C ARG A 309 -11.80 2.65 -1.99
N LEU A 310 -11.22 1.82 -1.11
CA LEU A 310 -9.91 1.22 -1.35
C LEU A 310 -9.95 0.05 -2.34
N SER A 311 -11.07 -0.67 -2.50
CA SER A 311 -11.26 -1.58 -3.64
C SER A 311 -11.39 -0.81 -4.95
N ASP A 312 -12.10 0.32 -4.94
CA ASP A 312 -12.27 1.15 -6.16
C ASP A 312 -10.95 1.84 -6.56
N TRP A 313 -10.14 2.27 -5.59
CA TRP A 313 -8.78 2.75 -5.83
C TRP A 313 -7.84 1.65 -6.36
N VAL A 314 -7.87 0.42 -5.83
CA VAL A 314 -7.07 -0.69 -6.38
C VAL A 314 -7.51 -1.01 -7.81
N GLU A 315 -8.81 -0.97 -8.12
CA GLU A 315 -9.29 -1.14 -9.49
C GLU A 315 -8.82 -0.01 -10.41
N ALA A 316 -8.99 1.25 -10.01
CA ALA A 316 -8.57 2.40 -10.79
C ALA A 316 -7.07 2.35 -11.10
N LYS A 317 -6.24 2.08 -10.09
CA LYS A 317 -4.78 1.94 -10.26
C LYS A 317 -4.38 0.71 -11.06
N ALA A 318 -5.13 -0.38 -10.97
CA ALA A 318 -4.90 -1.56 -11.83
C ALA A 318 -5.19 -1.25 -13.30
N ARG A 319 -6.27 -0.51 -13.60
CA ARG A 319 -6.63 -0.11 -14.96
C ARG A 319 -5.66 0.94 -15.52
N GLU A 320 -5.33 1.98 -14.75
CA GLU A 320 -4.33 3.00 -15.09
C GLU A 320 -2.96 2.39 -15.45
N ALA A 321 -2.50 1.40 -14.67
CA ALA A 321 -1.24 0.73 -14.91
C ALA A 321 -1.31 -0.34 -16.02
N ALA A 322 -2.49 -0.86 -16.36
CA ALA A 322 -2.63 -1.92 -17.37
C ALA A 322 -2.11 -1.54 -18.76
N ASP A 323 -2.23 -0.26 -19.14
CA ASP A 323 -1.81 0.24 -20.45
C ASP A 323 -0.32 0.63 -20.53
N MET A 324 0.37 0.72 -19.37
CA MET A 324 1.79 1.09 -19.31
C MET A 324 2.72 0.01 -19.90
N PRO A 325 3.91 0.36 -20.43
CA PRO A 325 4.89 -0.59 -20.96
C PRO A 325 5.51 -1.49 -19.87
N ASP A 326 6.28 -2.51 -20.28
CA ASP A 326 7.07 -3.35 -19.35
C ASP A 326 8.10 -2.49 -18.60
N MET A 327 7.96 -2.39 -17.28
CA MET A 327 8.91 -1.67 -16.43
C MET A 327 10.08 -2.56 -15.97
N ARG A 328 10.06 -3.86 -16.28
CA ARG A 328 11.04 -4.82 -15.76
C ARG A 328 12.34 -4.82 -16.55
N LEU A 329 13.24 -3.91 -16.20
CA LEU A 329 14.56 -3.77 -16.80
C LEU A 329 15.53 -4.91 -16.43
N TYR A 330 15.41 -5.50 -15.24
CA TYR A 330 16.39 -6.45 -14.69
C TYR A 330 15.82 -7.87 -14.59
N LYS A 331 16.32 -8.76 -15.46
CA LYS A 331 15.81 -10.13 -15.67
C LYS A 331 16.88 -11.20 -15.32
N ASP A 332 17.55 -11.03 -14.18
CA ASP A 332 18.71 -11.80 -13.67
C ASP A 332 18.48 -13.29 -13.33
N ALA A 333 17.37 -13.88 -13.78
CA ALA A 333 16.91 -15.23 -13.42
C ALA A 333 16.81 -15.50 -11.90
N GLY A 334 16.55 -14.47 -11.09
CA GLY A 334 16.45 -14.62 -9.63
C GLY A 334 17.78 -14.94 -8.96
N ARG A 335 18.91 -14.56 -9.59
CA ARG A 335 20.22 -14.58 -8.94
C ARG A 335 20.31 -13.44 -7.91
N PRO A 336 20.91 -13.65 -6.72
CA PRO A 336 21.14 -12.57 -5.76
C PRO A 336 22.26 -11.63 -6.23
N ILE A 337 22.30 -10.41 -5.68
CA ILE A 337 23.33 -9.40 -5.96
C ILE A 337 24.74 -10.02 -5.81
N PRO A 338 25.63 -9.89 -6.82
CA PRO A 338 27.00 -10.41 -6.74
C PRO A 338 27.76 -9.89 -5.50
N PRO A 339 28.59 -10.73 -4.84
CA PRO A 339 29.33 -10.31 -3.65
C PRO A 339 30.19 -9.04 -3.78
N PRO A 340 30.87 -8.75 -4.93
CA PRO A 340 31.64 -7.51 -5.08
C PRO A 340 30.75 -6.26 -5.10
N GLU A 341 29.61 -6.31 -5.79
CA GLU A 341 28.65 -5.21 -5.90
C GLU A 341 27.94 -4.97 -4.56
N ARG A 342 27.63 -6.06 -3.84
CA ARG A 342 27.17 -6.02 -2.45
C ARG A 342 28.19 -5.34 -1.51
N LYS A 343 29.48 -5.66 -1.64
CA LYS A 343 30.59 -5.01 -0.89
C LYS A 343 30.88 -3.56 -1.33
N ARG A 344 30.39 -3.11 -2.49
CA ARG A 344 30.39 -1.70 -2.89
C ARG A 344 29.22 -0.97 -2.23
N LEU A 345 28.01 -1.53 -2.31
CA LEU A 345 26.81 -0.94 -1.71
C LEU A 345 26.91 -0.80 -0.19
N LEU A 346 27.41 -1.82 0.50
CA LEU A 346 27.68 -1.78 1.95
C LEU A 346 28.77 -0.77 2.36
N ARG A 347 29.65 -0.34 1.44
CA ARG A 347 30.61 0.74 1.70
C ARG A 347 30.00 2.12 1.48
N LEU A 348 29.20 2.28 0.43
CA LEU A 348 28.41 3.51 0.23
C LEU A 348 27.37 3.72 1.35
N GLU A 349 26.94 2.66 2.05
CA GLU A 349 26.16 2.76 3.30
C GLU A 349 26.95 3.45 4.43
N THR A 350 28.24 3.13 4.58
CA THR A 350 29.12 3.67 5.64
C THR A 350 29.81 4.99 5.28
N GLU A 351 30.10 5.20 4.00
CA GLU A 351 30.84 6.37 3.47
C GLU A 351 29.89 7.49 3.01
N GLY A 352 28.59 7.19 2.86
CA GLY A 352 27.58 8.10 2.34
C GLY A 352 27.27 7.81 0.86
N TYR A 353 25.99 7.66 0.55
CA TYR A 353 25.54 7.36 -0.82
C TYR A 353 25.40 8.69 -1.59
N PRO A 354 26.17 8.95 -2.67
CA PRO A 354 25.95 10.13 -3.51
C PRO A 354 24.56 10.03 -4.16
N ASP A 355 23.79 11.12 -4.12
CA ASP A 355 22.32 11.15 -4.35
C ASP A 355 21.89 10.67 -5.75
N ALA A 356 21.88 9.35 -5.97
CA ALA A 356 21.47 8.71 -7.22
C ALA A 356 19.94 8.57 -7.32
N ARG A 357 19.25 9.72 -7.25
CA ARG A 357 17.98 9.87 -7.97
C ARG A 357 18.22 9.50 -9.43
N ALA A 358 17.24 8.83 -10.04
CA ALA A 358 17.29 8.41 -11.43
C ALA A 358 17.71 9.58 -12.36
N PRO A 359 18.40 9.31 -13.49
CA PRO A 359 18.89 10.35 -14.39
C PRO A 359 17.77 11.32 -14.71
N ARG A 360 17.99 12.61 -14.42
CA ARG A 360 17.04 13.68 -14.74
C ARG A 360 16.83 13.62 -16.25
N PHE A 361 15.58 13.34 -16.68
CA PHE A 361 15.22 13.51 -18.08
C PHE A 361 15.64 14.91 -18.51
N SER A 362 16.47 14.98 -19.55
CA SER A 362 16.99 16.26 -20.03
C SER A 362 15.81 17.16 -20.39
N LYS A 363 15.82 18.41 -19.89
CA LYS A 363 14.86 19.41 -20.34
C LYS A 363 14.92 19.48 -21.88
N PRO A 364 13.79 19.68 -22.58
CA PRO A 364 13.84 20.05 -23.99
C PRO A 364 14.77 21.26 -24.14
N GLN A 365 15.66 21.19 -25.12
CA GLN A 365 16.73 22.16 -25.30
C GLN A 365 16.12 23.54 -25.55
N ALA A 366 16.40 24.49 -24.66
CA ALA A 366 15.96 25.86 -24.84
C ALA A 366 16.61 26.43 -26.11
N ALA A 367 15.83 27.14 -26.93
CA ALA A 367 16.35 27.83 -28.10
C ALA A 367 17.45 28.82 -27.69
N ALA A 368 18.46 29.00 -28.55
CA ALA A 368 19.55 29.93 -28.28
C ALA A 368 19.01 31.37 -28.18
N PRO A 369 19.55 32.20 -27.26
CA PRO A 369 19.20 33.62 -27.22
C PRO A 369 19.70 34.33 -28.49
N PRO A 370 18.99 35.39 -28.95
CA PRO A 370 19.47 36.22 -30.04
C PRO A 370 20.78 36.95 -29.68
N PRO A 371 21.60 37.34 -30.66
CA PRO A 371 22.83 38.10 -30.42
C PRO A 371 22.53 39.49 -29.84
N ALA A 372 23.46 40.02 -29.04
CA ALA A 372 23.30 41.31 -28.38
C ALA A 372 23.48 42.50 -29.34
N GLU A 373 22.70 43.56 -29.09
CA GLU A 373 22.80 44.84 -29.80
C GLU A 373 24.06 45.63 -29.38
N PRO A 374 24.64 46.45 -30.27
CA PRO A 374 25.85 47.22 -29.98
C PRO A 374 25.56 48.39 -29.04
N LYS A 375 26.47 48.64 -28.09
CA LYS A 375 26.40 49.83 -27.22
C LYS A 375 26.71 51.11 -27.99
N LEU A 376 25.92 52.16 -27.75
CA LEU A 376 26.28 53.55 -28.02
C LEU A 376 26.99 54.16 -26.78
N PRO A 377 27.85 55.18 -26.95
CA PRO A 377 28.62 55.78 -25.87
C PRO A 377 27.80 56.76 -25.01
N GLU A 378 28.29 57.01 -23.80
CA GLU A 378 27.73 57.97 -22.84
C GLU A 378 28.15 59.42 -23.19
N GLY A 379 27.31 60.39 -22.82
CA GLY A 379 27.51 61.83 -23.04
C GLY A 379 26.82 62.66 -21.95
N GLU A 380 27.28 63.90 -21.73
CA GLU A 380 27.10 64.64 -20.47
C GLU A 380 25.86 65.55 -20.39
N ALA A 381 25.48 65.87 -19.14
CA ALA A 381 24.69 67.03 -18.69
C ALA A 381 23.17 67.06 -19.06
N ASP A 382 22.29 67.81 -18.37
CA ASP A 382 22.47 68.71 -17.21
C ASP A 382 21.18 68.83 -16.33
N ALA A 383 21.36 69.36 -15.11
CA ALA A 383 20.43 70.22 -14.35
C ALA A 383 19.07 69.73 -13.79
N ALA A 384 18.61 70.54 -12.80
CA ALA A 384 17.25 70.76 -12.30
C ALA A 384 16.58 69.76 -11.31
N ALA A 385 16.70 70.10 -10.02
CA ALA A 385 15.63 69.94 -9.00
C ALA A 385 14.54 71.06 -9.21
N PRO A 386 13.40 71.19 -8.46
CA PRO A 386 13.22 70.82 -7.05
C PRO A 386 11.80 70.42 -6.53
N ALA A 387 11.72 70.31 -5.20
CA ALA A 387 10.58 70.68 -4.30
C ALA A 387 9.44 69.68 -3.98
N ARG A 388 9.12 69.65 -2.67
CA ARG A 388 7.82 69.29 -2.05
C ARG A 388 7.03 70.59 -1.77
N PRO A 389 5.71 70.56 -1.55
CA PRO A 389 5.11 70.44 -0.19
C PRO A 389 4.00 69.35 -0.14
N SER A 390 3.38 68.92 0.98
CA SER A 390 3.31 69.32 2.41
C SER A 390 2.11 70.18 2.87
N SER A 391 1.01 69.52 3.25
CA SER A 391 -0.01 69.92 4.26
C SER A 391 -0.81 68.64 4.67
N ALA A 392 -1.43 68.44 5.84
CA ALA A 392 -2.28 69.31 6.69
C ALA A 392 -3.60 69.70 5.97
N ASP A 393 -4.80 69.76 6.60
CA ASP A 393 -5.28 69.50 7.98
C ASP A 393 -6.85 69.44 7.93
N GLU A 394 -7.71 69.08 8.91
CA GLU A 394 -7.70 68.64 10.34
C GLU A 394 -9.10 67.94 10.62
N THR A 395 -9.47 67.68 11.89
CA THR A 395 -10.84 67.57 12.50
C THR A 395 -11.44 66.18 12.86
N ALA A 396 -11.66 66.00 14.17
CA ALA A 396 -12.88 65.44 14.77
C ALA A 396 -13.68 66.61 15.40
N PRO A 397 -14.89 66.48 16.01
CA PRO A 397 -15.08 65.74 17.29
C PRO A 397 -16.47 65.11 17.50
N ALA A 398 -16.68 64.53 18.70
CA ALA A 398 -17.93 64.47 19.48
C ALA A 398 -19.18 63.75 18.91
N ASP A 399 -20.15 63.30 19.71
CA ASP A 399 -20.18 62.81 21.11
C ASP A 399 -21.54 62.08 21.25
N ASP A 400 -21.64 61.02 22.07
CA ASP A 400 -22.68 60.97 23.11
C ASP A 400 -22.43 59.84 24.15
N GLU A 401 -22.94 60.06 25.35
CA GLU A 401 -23.00 59.08 26.46
C GLU A 401 -24.24 58.14 26.26
N LYS A 402 -24.66 57.20 27.13
CA LYS A 402 -24.47 57.01 28.58
C LYS A 402 -25.00 55.62 29.02
N GLN A 403 -24.42 55.05 30.11
CA GLN A 403 -25.04 54.30 31.25
C GLN A 403 -26.22 53.30 31.04
N ASP A 404 -26.48 52.28 31.87
CA ASP A 404 -25.78 51.57 32.98
C ASP A 404 -26.56 50.27 33.29
N GLN A 405 -26.15 49.54 34.34
CA GLN A 405 -26.93 48.59 35.18
C GLN A 405 -26.91 47.08 34.83
N ASP A 406 -26.26 46.36 35.75
CA ASP A 406 -26.42 44.97 36.18
C ASP A 406 -26.69 45.04 37.72
N PRO A 407 -27.17 44.00 38.45
CA PRO A 407 -27.87 42.76 38.09
C PRO A 407 -29.21 42.65 38.90
N PRO A 408 -29.74 41.44 39.21
CA PRO A 408 -29.30 40.76 40.44
C PRO A 408 -29.14 39.22 40.34
N GLN A 409 -28.57 38.62 41.38
CA GLN A 409 -28.44 37.16 41.57
C GLN A 409 -29.65 36.57 42.32
N GLU A 410 -29.97 35.29 42.11
CA GLU A 410 -30.74 34.52 43.10
C GLU A 410 -30.50 32.99 43.02
N THR A 411 -30.15 32.37 44.16
CA THR A 411 -30.16 30.92 44.49
C THR A 411 -29.99 30.77 46.02
N PRO A 412 -30.31 29.63 46.67
CA PRO A 412 -31.09 28.46 46.26
C PRO A 412 -32.33 28.27 47.18
N PRO A 413 -32.88 27.04 47.31
CA PRO A 413 -32.78 26.40 48.64
C PRO A 413 -32.25 24.96 48.58
N ALA A 414 -31.97 24.37 49.75
CA ALA A 414 -31.35 23.05 49.91
C ALA A 414 -32.23 22.04 50.68
N GLY A 415 -31.91 20.74 50.58
CA GLY A 415 -32.41 19.69 51.49
C GLY A 415 -32.70 18.34 50.82
N GLY A 416 -32.09 17.26 51.33
CA GLY A 416 -32.37 15.86 50.90
C GLY A 416 -31.17 14.92 51.02
N ASP A 417 -31.13 14.09 52.07
CA ASP A 417 -30.02 13.19 52.41
C ASP A 417 -29.97 11.87 51.59
N PRO A 418 -28.78 11.23 51.48
CA PRO A 418 -28.60 9.97 50.75
C PRO A 418 -28.72 8.71 51.63
N PRO A 419 -29.16 7.55 51.08
CA PRO A 419 -29.10 6.27 51.79
C PRO A 419 -28.01 5.30 51.30
N ARG A 420 -27.01 5.11 52.18
CA ARG A 420 -26.39 3.81 52.56
C ARG A 420 -25.41 3.06 51.63
N ARG A 421 -24.63 2.21 52.31
CA ARG A 421 -23.59 1.30 51.78
C ARG A 421 -24.14 -0.12 51.56
N GLY A 422 -23.61 -0.82 50.56
CA GLY A 422 -23.38 -2.27 50.50
C GLY A 422 -22.19 -2.48 49.54
N ALA A 423 -21.11 -3.22 49.81
CA ALA A 423 -20.84 -4.40 50.63
C ALA A 423 -21.30 -5.72 49.99
N SER A 424 -20.31 -6.49 49.50
CA SER A 424 -20.39 -7.82 48.86
C SER A 424 -21.14 -7.86 47.51
N GLU A 425 -20.81 -8.75 46.57
CA GLU A 425 -19.79 -9.84 46.56
C GLU A 425 -18.69 -9.60 45.50
#